data_AF-A0A7S2YQC7-F1
#
_entry.id   AF-A0A7S2YQC7-F1
#
_cell.length_a   1.000
_cell.length_b   1.000
_cell.length_c   1.000
_cell.angle_alpha   90.00
_cell.angle_beta   90.00
_cell.angle_gamma   90.00
#
_symmetry.space_group_name_H-M   'P 1'
#
loop_
_entity.id
_entity.type
_entity.pdbx_description
1 polymer ?
#
loop_
_entity_poly.entity_id
_entity_poly.type
_entity_poly.pdbx_seq_one_letter_code
_entity_poly.pdbx_strand_id
1 'polypeptide(L)'
;MPTTNQNTKSTNRNRSLNNTPMLNLPPDLQVNVLTYLRAYDLSALQKTCTFYARPELIDSVVSHFADNIYPSQWTLGFASPPESAAKPGKNPHGKKSINKTNSQKPTYTFEHLRNMELLVVARALNSPEPSGNGFFISKSWCKTALRWLEVQQEQTTIPKPKKLSKKKQRLRDRKMSDASPPWSNANIDLLCEHHNLQRCSSGKSARARRRLLDRQAWKILKKLYPDSTQLDSCLGECLQCTLELETMKKNEADRIEEAKIERKLPLADEDVRRFYTRRTGVPSQCINPTASLGQTPLVHGNYYVLPRGWCHAWRRYIKTGEGGSCAPPDAASLLCHAHRLALVPPHLESYLYGENIELLNPSGDLVPGPPPDVTASPVRERPIAQPAAAPGLIPGQGPDPETLAALQAAGLGDQVSHQLSMFRELEDNHRREVEENQRAAASAGITSKNELLDCENYAVVEILTEKEYRALESCWGSDHGFGLRFGVGETGVTFHTTQTCRECDATGRQHSLHIKNRNRKSIRKSSEKARSPASLEY
;
A
#
# COMPACT_ATOMS: atom_id res chain seq x y z
N MET A 1 -65.73 27.78 -2.79
CA MET A 1 -65.48 27.33 -1.41
C MET A 1 -64.68 28.43 -0.71
N PRO A 2 -65.14 28.92 0.46
CA PRO A 2 -65.03 30.33 0.81
C PRO A 2 -63.77 30.67 1.61
N THR A 3 -63.20 31.83 1.29
CA THR A 3 -62.12 32.52 1.99
C THR A 3 -62.67 33.27 3.21
N THR A 4 -62.48 32.73 4.40
CA THR A 4 -62.81 33.38 5.68
C THR A 4 -61.68 34.32 6.08
N ASN A 5 -61.94 35.62 5.93
CA ASN A 5 -61.08 36.72 6.31
C ASN A 5 -61.27 36.99 7.82
N GLN A 6 -60.36 36.48 8.68
CA GLN A 6 -60.37 36.78 10.10
C GLN A 6 -59.41 37.94 10.41
N ASN A 7 -60.02 39.08 10.67
CA ASN A 7 -59.40 40.33 11.07
C ASN A 7 -59.14 40.28 12.59
N THR A 8 -57.95 39.84 13.03
CA THR A 8 -57.56 39.82 14.44
C THR A 8 -56.94 41.16 14.84
N LYS A 9 -57.69 41.94 15.62
CA LYS A 9 -57.24 43.14 16.33
C LYS A 9 -55.94 42.84 17.12
N SER A 10 -54.83 43.47 16.72
CA SER A 10 -53.60 43.47 17.52
C SER A 10 -53.83 44.27 18.82
N THR A 11 -54.17 43.56 19.89
CA THR A 11 -54.19 44.13 21.23
C THR A 11 -52.74 44.40 21.65
N ASN A 12 -52.46 45.67 21.85
CA ASN A 12 -51.18 46.22 22.30
C ASN A 12 -50.84 45.69 23.71
N ARG A 13 -50.27 44.47 23.78
CA ARG A 13 -49.73 43.90 25.01
C ARG A 13 -48.33 44.49 25.26
N ASN A 14 -48.30 45.67 25.86
CA ASN A 14 -47.18 46.11 26.71
C ASN A 14 -47.13 45.20 27.95
N ARG A 15 -46.80 43.92 27.77
CA ARG A 15 -46.45 43.03 28.87
C ARG A 15 -45.05 43.46 29.31
N SER A 16 -44.97 44.07 30.48
CA SER A 16 -43.71 44.39 31.17
C SER A 16 -42.75 43.20 31.08
N LEU A 17 -41.70 43.35 30.28
CA LEU A 17 -40.59 42.38 30.13
C LEU A 17 -39.71 42.33 31.39
N ASN A 18 -40.06 43.04 32.46
CA ASN A 18 -39.23 43.19 33.65
C ASN A 18 -39.18 41.93 34.54
N ASN A 19 -39.88 40.85 34.20
CA ASN A 19 -39.91 39.62 34.99
C ASN A 19 -39.25 38.41 34.29
N THR A 20 -38.22 38.62 33.45
CA THR A 20 -37.37 37.49 33.04
C THR A 20 -36.43 37.11 34.18
N PRO A 21 -36.50 35.88 34.73
CA PRO A 21 -35.75 35.46 35.92
C PRO A 21 -34.23 35.56 35.75
N MET A 22 -33.72 35.50 34.51
CA MET A 22 -32.30 35.69 34.21
C MET A 22 -31.78 37.10 34.52
N LEU A 23 -32.61 38.14 34.41
CA LEU A 23 -32.20 39.52 34.66
C LEU A 23 -32.01 39.82 36.14
N ASN A 24 -32.59 38.98 37.01
CA ASN A 24 -32.55 39.11 38.46
C ASN A 24 -31.38 38.36 39.11
N LEU A 25 -30.54 37.69 38.32
CA LEU A 25 -29.35 37.02 38.84
C LEU A 25 -28.33 38.06 39.33
N PRO A 26 -27.62 37.81 40.44
CA PRO A 26 -26.44 38.59 40.83
C PRO A 26 -25.45 38.76 39.66
N PRO A 27 -24.81 39.93 39.49
CA PRO A 27 -23.89 40.19 38.39
C PRO A 27 -22.79 39.12 38.21
N ASP A 28 -22.23 38.62 39.31
CA ASP A 28 -21.20 37.57 39.27
C ASP A 28 -21.73 36.26 38.69
N LEU A 29 -22.98 35.89 39.00
CA LEU A 29 -23.62 34.73 38.40
C LEU A 29 -23.92 34.95 36.92
N GLN A 30 -24.31 36.17 36.52
CA GLN A 30 -24.48 36.50 35.11
C GLN A 30 -23.17 36.31 34.35
N VAL A 31 -22.06 36.87 34.87
CA VAL A 31 -20.73 36.71 34.27
C VAL A 31 -20.35 35.22 34.19
N ASN A 32 -20.50 34.46 35.27
CA ASN A 32 -20.18 33.04 35.32
C ASN A 32 -21.04 32.19 34.36
N VAL A 33 -22.30 32.56 34.12
CA VAL A 33 -23.14 31.87 33.13
C VAL A 33 -22.67 32.19 31.72
N LEU A 34 -22.34 33.47 31.46
CA LEU A 34 -21.90 33.93 30.14
C LEU A 34 -20.51 33.39 29.76
N THR A 35 -19.66 32.96 30.70
CA THR A 35 -18.37 32.34 30.38
C THR A 35 -18.47 30.94 29.79
N TYR A 36 -19.64 30.29 29.87
CA TYR A 36 -19.89 29.04 29.17
C TYR A 36 -20.23 29.23 27.69
N LEU A 37 -20.47 30.47 27.26
CA LEU A 37 -20.74 30.82 25.87
C LEU A 37 -19.46 31.29 25.19
N ARG A 38 -19.28 30.94 23.92
CA ARG A 38 -18.15 31.44 23.12
C ARG A 38 -18.41 32.87 22.66
N ALA A 39 -17.36 33.58 22.24
CA ALA A 39 -17.49 34.95 21.75
C ALA A 39 -18.51 35.10 20.60
N TYR A 40 -18.63 34.08 19.73
CA TYR A 40 -19.62 34.06 18.65
C TYR A 40 -21.06 34.02 19.19
N ASP A 41 -21.33 33.17 20.17
CA ASP A 41 -22.64 33.00 20.80
C ASP A 41 -23.03 34.25 21.58
N LEU A 42 -22.07 34.85 22.29
CA LEU A 42 -22.24 36.12 22.99
C LEU A 42 -22.53 37.28 22.02
N SER A 43 -21.88 37.30 20.87
CA SER A 43 -22.15 38.30 19.82
C SER A 43 -23.55 38.14 19.22
N ALA A 44 -24.04 36.91 19.06
CA ALA A 44 -25.42 36.66 18.65
C ALA A 44 -26.41 37.12 19.73
N LEU A 45 -26.13 36.78 20.99
CA LEU A 45 -26.93 37.17 22.15
C LEU A 45 -27.06 38.69 22.27
N GLN A 46 -25.95 39.42 22.10
CA GLN A 46 -25.89 40.88 22.07
C GLN A 46 -26.81 41.48 21.00
N LYS A 47 -26.89 40.87 19.81
CA LYS A 47 -27.75 41.34 18.71
C LYS A 47 -29.22 41.08 18.97
N THR A 48 -29.55 39.98 19.66
CA THR A 48 -30.93 39.59 19.93
C THR A 48 -31.53 40.24 21.18
N CYS A 49 -30.69 40.68 22.12
CA CYS A 49 -31.15 41.17 23.41
C CYS A 49 -30.28 42.35 23.90
N THR A 50 -30.91 43.52 24.03
CA THR A 50 -30.26 44.78 24.41
C THR A 50 -29.65 44.74 25.82
N PHE A 51 -30.15 43.89 26.71
CA PHE A 51 -29.58 43.71 28.05
C PHE A 51 -28.11 43.25 28.01
N TYR A 52 -27.77 42.37 27.06
CA TYR A 52 -26.40 41.89 26.86
C TYR A 52 -25.55 42.85 26.01
N ALA A 53 -26.13 43.96 25.55
CA ALA A 53 -25.40 45.05 24.90
C ALA A 53 -24.89 46.12 25.88
N ARG A 54 -25.14 45.96 27.19
CA ARG A 54 -24.64 46.86 28.23
C ARG A 54 -23.11 46.82 28.32
N PRO A 55 -22.39 47.94 28.13
CA PRO A 55 -20.93 47.98 28.15
C PRO A 55 -20.32 47.43 29.44
N GLU A 56 -20.95 47.67 30.59
CA GLU A 56 -20.43 47.26 31.90
C GLU A 56 -20.44 45.74 32.05
N LEU A 57 -21.47 45.08 31.51
CA LEU A 57 -21.57 43.62 31.50
C LEU A 57 -20.54 43.03 30.54
N ILE A 58 -20.40 43.61 29.35
CA ILE A 58 -19.40 43.17 28.37
C ILE A 58 -17.99 43.31 28.96
N ASP A 59 -17.66 44.46 29.54
CA ASP A 59 -16.37 44.70 30.21
C ASP A 59 -16.11 43.68 31.31
N SER A 60 -17.12 43.37 32.13
CA SER A 60 -17.02 42.38 33.20
C SER A 60 -16.78 40.98 32.65
N VAL A 61 -17.49 40.58 31.59
CA VAL A 61 -17.31 39.27 30.94
C VAL A 61 -15.93 39.17 30.31
N VAL A 62 -15.51 40.15 29.50
CA VAL A 62 -14.20 40.11 28.81
C VAL A 62 -13.06 40.11 29.82
N SER A 63 -13.13 40.94 30.87
CA SER A 63 -12.12 40.97 31.93
C SER A 63 -12.08 39.63 32.68
N HIS A 64 -13.25 39.06 33.00
CA HIS A 64 -13.30 37.77 33.66
C HIS A 64 -12.67 36.64 32.81
N PHE A 65 -12.86 36.65 31.49
CA PHE A 65 -12.15 35.71 30.61
C PHE A 65 -10.64 35.91 30.63
N ALA A 66 -10.18 37.16 30.59
CA ALA A 66 -8.76 37.50 30.57
C ALA A 66 -8.05 37.14 31.88
N ASP A 67 -8.73 37.31 33.02
CA ASP A 67 -8.14 37.16 34.35
C ASP A 67 -8.31 35.74 34.92
N ASN A 68 -9.44 35.07 34.64
CA ASN A 68 -9.82 33.82 35.31
C ASN A 68 -9.92 32.61 34.39
N ILE A 69 -10.19 32.80 33.09
CA ILE A 69 -10.46 31.68 32.17
C ILE A 69 -9.21 31.32 31.37
N TYR A 70 -8.51 32.32 30.84
CA TYR A 70 -7.30 32.15 30.05
C TYR A 70 -6.05 32.54 30.85
N PRO A 71 -4.92 31.84 30.66
CA PRO A 71 -3.66 32.23 31.29
C PRO A 71 -3.21 33.60 30.79
N SER A 72 -2.73 34.45 31.70
CA SER A 72 -2.31 35.82 31.38
C SER A 72 -1.23 35.86 30.30
N GLN A 73 -0.31 34.88 30.28
CA GLN A 73 0.71 34.76 29.25
C GLN A 73 0.14 34.60 27.84
N TRP A 74 -1.10 34.11 27.71
CA TRP A 74 -1.77 33.88 26.43
C TRP A 74 -2.78 34.96 26.07
N THR A 75 -3.11 35.84 27.00
CA THR A 75 -3.94 37.02 26.72
C THR A 75 -3.10 38.27 26.50
N LEU A 76 -1.85 38.35 26.96
CA LEU A 76 -0.93 39.49 26.76
C LEU A 76 -1.04 40.13 25.35
N GLY A 77 -1.37 41.43 25.30
CA GLY A 77 -1.49 42.19 24.05
C GLY A 77 -2.88 42.20 23.41
N PHE A 78 -3.88 41.49 23.96
CA PHE A 78 -5.26 41.55 23.43
C PHE A 78 -5.93 42.92 23.67
N ALA A 79 -5.57 43.58 24.78
CA ALA A 79 -6.18 44.84 25.22
C ALA A 79 -5.53 46.08 24.61
N SER A 80 -4.37 45.94 23.96
CA SER A 80 -3.76 47.04 23.22
C SER A 80 -4.60 47.25 21.96
N PRO A 81 -5.28 48.41 21.79
CA PRO A 81 -5.81 48.78 20.49
C PRO A 81 -4.66 48.62 19.49
N PRO A 82 -4.89 48.13 18.26
CA PRO A 82 -3.85 48.15 17.24
C PRO A 82 -3.45 49.62 17.12
N GLU A 83 -2.33 50.00 17.76
CA GLU A 83 -1.83 51.37 17.78
C GLU A 83 -1.74 51.73 16.32
N SER A 84 -2.71 52.53 15.88
CA SER A 84 -3.09 52.68 14.49
C SER A 84 -1.87 53.20 13.79
N ALA A 85 -1.08 52.30 13.18
CA ALA A 85 0.34 52.45 12.90
C ALA A 85 0.62 53.92 12.60
N ALA A 86 0.97 54.66 13.65
CA ALA A 86 1.14 56.08 13.54
C ALA A 86 2.38 56.17 12.69
N LYS A 87 2.18 56.41 11.39
CA LYS A 87 3.25 56.41 10.40
C LYS A 87 4.39 57.17 11.06
N PRO A 88 5.62 56.62 11.11
CA PRO A 88 6.75 57.32 11.68
C PRO A 88 6.90 58.64 10.90
N GLY A 89 6.26 59.67 11.44
CA GLY A 89 6.26 61.01 10.90
C GLY A 89 7.67 61.49 11.13
N LYS A 90 8.45 61.53 10.06
CA LYS A 90 9.75 62.20 10.02
C LYS A 90 9.54 63.64 10.48
N ASN A 91 9.74 63.90 11.77
CA ASN A 91 10.01 65.22 12.31
C ASN A 91 10.78 65.03 13.62
N PRO A 92 12.12 65.11 13.58
CA PRO A 92 12.91 65.32 14.78
C PRO A 92 12.73 66.77 15.22
N HIS A 93 12.75 67.02 16.53
CA HIS A 93 12.65 68.32 17.20
C HIS A 93 11.25 68.77 17.64
N GLY A 94 10.82 68.21 18.76
CA GLY A 94 9.78 68.79 19.59
C GLY A 94 9.73 68.09 20.95
N LYS A 95 10.64 68.45 21.87
CA LYS A 95 10.53 68.07 23.29
C LYS A 95 9.29 68.75 23.88
N LYS A 96 8.14 68.09 23.85
CA LYS A 96 6.97 68.47 24.66
C LYS A 96 6.74 67.41 25.73
N SER A 97 6.89 67.85 26.97
CA SER A 97 6.52 67.15 28.18
C SER A 97 5.06 66.69 28.10
N ILE A 98 4.85 65.37 28.08
CA ILE A 98 3.52 64.75 28.08
C ILE A 98 3.08 64.62 29.54
N ASN A 99 2.12 65.45 29.93
CA ASN A 99 1.38 65.28 31.18
C ASN A 99 0.60 63.96 31.12
N LYS A 100 0.94 63.03 32.03
CA LYS A 100 0.15 61.84 32.37
C LYS A 100 -1.16 62.28 33.02
N THR A 101 -2.21 62.47 32.25
CA THR A 101 -3.56 62.70 32.81
C THR A 101 -4.56 61.73 32.18
N ASN A 102 -5.20 60.93 33.03
CA ASN A 102 -6.33 60.02 32.78
C ASN A 102 -6.06 58.84 31.83
N SER A 103 -5.66 57.70 32.41
CA SER A 103 -5.80 56.39 31.77
C SER A 103 -7.28 56.05 31.66
N GLN A 104 -7.93 56.42 30.55
CA GLN A 104 -9.27 55.94 30.26
C GLN A 104 -9.24 54.40 30.25
N LYS A 105 -10.10 53.79 31.07
CA LYS A 105 -10.29 52.34 31.10
C LYS A 105 -10.71 51.90 29.69
N PRO A 106 -10.07 50.87 29.10
CA PRO A 106 -10.44 50.38 27.78
C PRO A 106 -11.90 49.88 27.81
N THR A 107 -12.71 50.32 26.85
CA THR A 107 -14.08 49.83 26.66
C THR A 107 -14.03 48.58 25.78
N TYR A 108 -14.44 47.43 26.30
CA TYR A 108 -14.43 46.17 25.59
C TYR A 108 -15.71 45.94 24.79
N THR A 109 -15.60 45.03 23.81
CA THR A 109 -16.71 44.50 23.02
C THR A 109 -16.54 42.98 22.93
N PHE A 110 -17.59 42.23 22.57
CA PHE A 110 -17.43 40.79 22.33
C PHE A 110 -16.52 40.46 21.13
N GLU A 111 -16.25 41.45 20.26
CA GLU A 111 -15.21 41.32 19.25
C GLU A 111 -13.80 41.28 19.88
N HIS A 112 -13.55 42.03 20.95
CA HIS A 112 -12.31 41.92 21.71
C HIS A 112 -12.16 40.54 22.37
N LEU A 113 -13.24 39.98 22.92
CA LEU A 113 -13.25 38.61 23.44
C LEU A 113 -12.94 37.59 22.35
N ARG A 114 -13.56 37.74 21.17
CA ARG A 114 -13.27 36.90 20.01
C ARG A 114 -11.79 36.99 19.64
N ASN A 115 -11.23 38.19 19.51
CA ASN A 115 -9.81 38.38 19.20
C ASN A 115 -8.90 37.72 20.26
N MET A 116 -9.28 37.79 21.54
CA MET A 116 -8.59 37.08 22.62
C MET A 116 -8.66 35.56 22.47
N GLU A 117 -9.83 34.98 22.17
CA GLU A 117 -9.97 33.54 21.90
C GLU A 117 -9.08 33.10 20.71
N LEU A 118 -9.10 33.87 19.62
CA LEU A 118 -8.27 33.60 18.43
C LEU A 118 -6.77 33.64 18.77
N LEU A 119 -6.33 34.64 19.54
CA LEU A 119 -4.95 34.78 20.00
C LEU A 119 -4.53 33.62 20.91
N VAL A 120 -5.41 33.23 21.84
CA VAL A 120 -5.19 32.11 22.76
C VAL A 120 -5.03 30.79 21.99
N VAL A 121 -5.89 30.52 20.99
CA VAL A 121 -5.76 29.35 20.12
C VAL A 121 -4.44 29.40 19.36
N ALA A 122 -4.12 30.54 18.72
CA ALA A 122 -2.87 30.69 17.97
C ALA A 122 -1.64 30.44 18.86
N ARG A 123 -1.65 30.92 20.10
CA ARG A 123 -0.55 30.70 21.05
C ARG A 123 -0.47 29.24 21.49
N ALA A 124 -1.59 28.63 21.88
CA ALA A 124 -1.64 27.22 22.26
C ALA A 124 -1.13 26.31 21.12
N LEU A 125 -1.49 26.63 19.86
CA LEU A 125 -1.03 25.90 18.69
C LEU A 125 0.40 26.24 18.27
N ASN A 126 1.02 27.31 18.76
CA ASN A 126 2.41 27.65 18.48
C ASN A 126 3.35 27.34 19.65
N SER A 127 2.83 26.92 20.81
CA SER A 127 3.62 26.45 21.94
C SER A 127 4.60 25.33 21.52
N PRO A 128 5.86 25.35 21.99
CA PRO A 128 6.81 24.30 21.66
C PRO A 128 6.29 22.92 22.08
N GLU A 129 6.62 21.88 21.30
CA GLU A 129 6.21 20.51 21.65
C GLU A 129 6.90 20.10 22.97
N PRO A 130 6.13 19.63 23.98
CA PRO A 130 6.71 19.19 25.24
C PRO A 130 7.55 17.92 25.02
N SER A 131 8.65 17.76 25.76
CA SER A 131 9.51 16.56 25.67
C SER A 131 8.95 15.32 26.38
N GLY A 132 7.84 15.46 27.10
CA GLY A 132 7.26 14.41 27.94
C GLY A 132 5.79 14.14 27.61
N ASN A 133 4.98 13.90 28.64
CA ASN A 133 3.57 13.54 28.46
C ASN A 133 2.74 14.75 27.97
N GLY A 134 1.87 14.50 27.00
CA GLY A 134 1.01 15.52 26.42
C GLY A 134 -0.21 14.91 25.73
N PHE A 135 -0.86 15.73 24.91
CA PHE A 135 -2.01 15.32 24.11
C PHE A 135 -1.70 15.45 22.64
N PHE A 136 -2.03 14.43 21.86
CA PHE A 136 -1.93 14.51 20.42
C PHE A 136 -3.01 15.43 19.85
N ILE A 137 -2.58 16.27 18.91
CA ILE A 137 -3.44 17.05 18.04
C ILE A 137 -3.13 16.78 16.57
N SER A 138 -4.14 16.84 15.72
CA SER A 138 -3.94 16.75 14.27
C SER A 138 -3.16 17.95 13.72
N LYS A 139 -2.05 17.70 13.03
CA LYS A 139 -1.30 18.73 12.29
C LYS A 139 -2.12 19.32 11.15
N SER A 140 -2.99 18.53 10.52
CA SER A 140 -3.85 19.03 9.45
C SER A 140 -4.86 20.05 10.00
N TRP A 141 -5.47 19.73 11.15
CA TRP A 141 -6.36 20.63 11.87
C TRP A 141 -5.64 21.89 12.33
N CYS A 142 -4.44 21.78 12.91
CA CYS A 142 -3.65 22.95 13.33
C CYS A 142 -3.39 23.91 12.16
N LYS A 143 -3.01 23.40 10.99
CA LYS A 143 -2.75 24.21 9.79
C LYS A 143 -4.02 24.93 9.33
N THR A 144 -5.14 24.23 9.27
CA THR A 144 -6.44 24.82 8.90
C THR A 144 -6.87 25.88 9.90
N ALA A 145 -6.75 25.60 11.20
CA ALA A 145 -7.09 26.55 12.26
C ALA A 145 -6.23 27.82 12.17
N LEU A 146 -4.91 27.69 12.07
CA LEU A 146 -4.00 28.85 11.95
C LEU A 146 -4.29 29.67 10.68
N ARG A 147 -4.48 29.02 9.53
CA ARG A 147 -4.86 29.71 8.28
C ARG A 147 -6.17 30.47 8.42
N TRP A 148 -7.18 29.87 9.06
CA TRP A 148 -8.46 30.52 9.31
C TRP A 148 -8.31 31.72 10.26
N LEU A 149 -7.50 31.58 11.32
CA LEU A 149 -7.20 32.65 12.27
C LEU A 149 -6.52 33.85 11.61
N GLU A 150 -5.53 33.61 10.75
CA GLU A 150 -4.88 34.65 9.95
C GLU A 150 -5.89 35.42 9.09
N VAL A 151 -6.79 34.69 8.44
CA VAL A 151 -7.85 35.28 7.60
C VAL A 151 -8.83 36.13 8.42
N GLN A 152 -9.17 35.72 9.64
CA GLN A 152 -10.01 36.52 10.53
C GLN A 152 -9.29 37.78 11.00
N GLN A 153 -8.01 37.69 11.32
CA GLN A 153 -7.20 38.85 11.74
C GLN A 153 -7.00 39.86 10.60
N GLU A 154 -6.82 39.39 9.35
CA GLU A 154 -6.77 40.25 8.17
C GLU A 154 -8.10 40.99 7.94
N GLN A 155 -9.24 40.40 8.29
CA GLN A 155 -10.54 41.07 8.15
C GLN A 155 -10.73 42.21 9.14
N THR A 156 -10.26 42.06 10.38
CA THR A 156 -10.42 43.09 11.43
C THR A 156 -9.41 44.22 11.30
N THR A 157 -8.20 43.94 10.80
CA THR A 157 -7.10 44.91 10.74
C THR A 157 -7.12 45.83 9.51
N ILE A 158 -7.95 45.56 8.50
CA ILE A 158 -7.95 46.39 7.28
C ILE A 158 -8.77 47.67 7.51
N PRO A 159 -8.12 48.85 7.57
CA PRO A 159 -8.84 50.11 7.64
C PRO A 159 -9.69 50.32 6.38
N LYS A 160 -10.82 51.01 6.54
CA LYS A 160 -11.79 51.38 5.49
C LYS A 160 -11.09 51.86 4.19
N PRO A 161 -11.68 51.60 3.02
CA PRO A 161 -10.96 51.10 1.84
C PRO A 161 -10.09 52.15 1.15
N LYS A 162 -8.78 51.88 1.12
CA LYS A 162 -7.99 52.25 -0.08
C LYS A 162 -8.32 51.22 -1.15
N LYS A 163 -8.72 51.67 -2.34
CA LYS A 163 -9.03 50.79 -3.49
C LYS A 163 -7.86 49.83 -3.73
N LEU A 164 -7.99 48.58 -3.27
CA LEU A 164 -7.04 47.52 -3.57
C LEU A 164 -7.11 47.25 -5.08
N SER A 165 -5.96 47.01 -5.71
CA SER A 165 -5.93 46.58 -7.11
C SER A 165 -6.76 45.31 -7.30
N LYS A 166 -7.49 45.21 -8.42
CA LYS A 166 -8.31 44.04 -8.79
C LYS A 166 -7.54 42.72 -8.67
N LYS A 167 -6.23 42.71 -8.96
CA LYS A 167 -5.37 41.52 -8.81
C LYS A 167 -5.19 41.13 -7.33
N LYS A 168 -4.96 42.12 -6.45
CA LYS A 168 -4.80 41.89 -5.01
C LYS A 168 -6.13 41.48 -4.35
N GLN A 169 -7.25 42.05 -4.83
CA GLN A 169 -8.58 41.63 -4.39
C GLN A 169 -8.86 40.17 -4.75
N ARG A 170 -8.63 39.75 -6.01
CA ARG A 170 -8.79 38.35 -6.43
C ARG A 170 -7.92 37.39 -5.64
N LEU A 171 -6.67 37.76 -5.34
CA LEU A 171 -5.79 36.91 -4.52
C LEU A 171 -6.31 36.77 -3.09
N ARG A 172 -6.81 37.88 -2.52
CA ARG A 172 -7.45 37.87 -1.20
C ARG A 172 -8.71 37.01 -1.21
N ASP A 173 -9.59 37.19 -2.19
CA ASP A 173 -10.83 36.42 -2.31
C ASP A 173 -10.54 34.92 -2.42
N ARG A 174 -9.49 34.52 -3.16
CA ARG A 174 -8.99 33.12 -3.20
C ARG A 174 -8.47 32.64 -1.84
N LYS A 175 -7.65 33.45 -1.16
CA LYS A 175 -7.16 33.10 0.19
C LYS A 175 -8.30 32.92 1.20
N MET A 176 -9.35 33.74 1.07
CA MET A 176 -10.52 33.73 1.94
C MET A 176 -11.47 32.57 1.64
N SER A 177 -11.66 32.23 0.36
CA SER A 177 -12.49 31.09 -0.04
C SER A 177 -11.90 29.75 0.40
N ASP A 178 -10.57 29.67 0.48
CA ASP A 178 -9.84 28.46 0.90
C ASP A 178 -9.73 28.33 2.42
N ALA A 179 -10.11 29.36 3.18
CA ALA A 179 -10.05 29.37 4.63
C ALA A 179 -11.40 28.98 5.24
N SER A 180 -11.69 27.68 5.25
CA SER A 180 -12.82 27.14 6.00
C SER A 180 -12.57 27.21 7.51
N PRO A 181 -13.61 27.39 8.34
CA PRO A 181 -13.47 27.22 9.77
C PRO A 181 -12.94 25.81 10.10
N PRO A 182 -12.11 25.66 11.14
CA PRO A 182 -11.64 24.35 11.56
C PRO A 182 -12.81 23.46 12.02
N TRP A 183 -12.68 22.13 11.85
CA TRP A 183 -13.67 21.18 12.34
C TRP A 183 -13.86 21.29 13.86
N SER A 184 -15.05 20.94 14.36
CA SER A 184 -15.34 21.01 15.80
C SER A 184 -14.48 20.04 16.62
N ASN A 185 -14.16 18.87 16.06
CA ASN A 185 -13.24 17.91 16.64
C ASN A 185 -11.85 18.04 16.01
N ALA A 186 -10.88 18.48 16.82
CA ALA A 186 -9.49 18.70 16.43
C ALA A 186 -8.71 17.44 16.06
N ASN A 187 -9.25 16.26 16.40
CA ASN A 187 -8.58 14.98 16.26
C ASN A 187 -9.31 14.00 15.35
N ILE A 188 -10.35 14.42 14.64
CA ILE A 188 -11.21 13.53 13.85
C ILE A 188 -10.44 12.68 12.84
N ASP A 189 -9.41 13.23 12.21
CA ASP A 189 -8.56 12.54 11.24
C ASP A 189 -7.46 11.70 11.89
N LEU A 190 -7.33 11.71 13.22
CA LEU A 190 -6.43 10.84 13.98
C LEU A 190 -7.15 9.66 14.62
N LEU A 191 -8.48 9.58 14.53
CA LEU A 191 -9.26 8.50 15.12
C LEU A 191 -9.43 7.35 14.14
N CYS A 192 -9.39 6.12 14.65
CA CYS A 192 -9.96 4.97 13.94
C CYS A 192 -11.47 4.89 14.21
N GLU A 193 -12.13 3.89 13.61
CA GLU A 193 -13.55 3.61 13.78
C GLU A 193 -13.92 3.27 15.23
N HIS A 194 -12.95 2.78 16.02
CA HIS A 194 -13.10 2.54 17.46
C HIS A 194 -12.96 3.81 18.31
N HIS A 195 -12.90 5.00 17.70
CA HIS A 195 -12.68 6.30 18.36
C HIS A 195 -11.40 6.40 19.20
N ASN A 196 -10.42 5.55 18.90
CA ASN A 196 -9.11 5.54 19.52
C ASN A 196 -8.05 6.10 18.56
N LEU A 197 -6.84 6.35 19.05
CA LEU A 197 -5.74 6.80 18.21
C LEU A 197 -5.47 5.79 17.09
N GLN A 198 -5.70 6.21 15.85
CA GLN A 198 -5.51 5.39 14.65
C GLN A 198 -4.07 4.91 14.60
N ARG A 199 -3.83 3.65 14.24
CA ARG A 199 -2.47 3.16 13.98
C ARG A 199 -1.94 3.77 12.69
N CYS A 200 -0.72 4.29 12.70
CA CYS A 200 -0.05 4.67 11.46
C CYS A 200 0.77 3.49 10.93
N SER A 201 0.69 3.24 9.61
CA SER A 201 1.45 2.17 8.94
C SER A 201 2.97 2.30 9.11
N SER A 202 3.47 3.50 9.41
CA SER A 202 4.86 3.73 9.82
C SER A 202 4.96 4.80 10.91
N GLY A 203 6.01 4.70 11.74
CA GLY A 203 6.32 5.72 12.75
C GLY A 203 6.62 7.10 12.14
N LYS A 204 7.15 7.15 10.91
CA LYS A 204 7.36 8.41 10.17
C LYS A 204 6.03 9.08 9.82
N SER A 205 5.03 8.29 9.40
CA SER A 205 3.68 8.77 9.12
C SER A 205 2.98 9.31 10.38
N ALA A 206 3.22 8.69 11.55
CA ALA A 206 2.68 9.20 12.83
C ALA A 206 3.17 10.62 13.15
N ARG A 207 4.48 10.86 13.08
CA ARG A 207 5.07 12.18 13.34
C ARG A 207 4.65 13.24 12.33
N ALA A 208 4.39 12.85 11.07
CA ALA A 208 3.93 13.77 10.04
C ALA A 208 2.48 14.25 10.27
N ARG A 209 1.62 13.41 10.87
CA ARG A 209 0.19 13.69 11.06
C ARG A 209 -0.14 14.31 12.42
N ARG A 210 0.67 14.04 13.45
CA ARG A 210 0.37 14.39 14.85
C ARG A 210 1.37 15.40 15.38
N ARG A 211 0.90 16.30 16.24
CA ARG A 211 1.70 17.19 17.08
C ARG A 211 1.37 16.91 18.53
N LEU A 212 2.36 17.06 19.41
CA LEU A 212 2.15 16.95 20.85
C LEU A 212 1.88 18.34 21.45
N LEU A 213 0.79 18.46 22.21
CA LEU A 213 0.46 19.65 22.98
C LEU A 213 0.69 19.38 24.46
N ASP A 214 1.13 20.40 25.19
CA ASP A 214 1.17 20.35 26.64
C ASP A 214 -0.25 20.28 27.24
N ARG A 215 -0.34 19.87 28.51
CA ARG A 215 -1.63 19.67 29.20
C ARG A 215 -2.45 20.96 29.34
N GLN A 216 -1.79 22.11 29.49
CA GLN A 216 -2.45 23.40 29.65
C GLN A 216 -3.05 23.87 28.33
N ALA A 217 -2.31 23.73 27.23
CA ALA A 217 -2.73 24.03 25.87
C ALA A 217 -3.92 23.19 25.48
N TRP A 218 -3.86 21.88 25.76
CA TRP A 218 -5.00 21.00 25.53
C TRP A 218 -6.23 21.39 26.38
N LYS A 219 -6.07 21.69 27.68
CA LYS A 219 -7.19 22.07 28.55
C LYS A 219 -7.93 23.30 28.02
N ILE A 220 -7.20 24.28 27.50
CA ILE A 220 -7.78 25.49 26.93
C ILE A 220 -8.42 25.22 25.57
N LEU A 221 -7.74 24.44 24.72
CA LEU A 221 -8.30 24.05 23.44
C LEU A 221 -9.60 23.25 23.61
N LYS A 222 -9.65 22.35 24.60
CA LYS A 222 -10.83 21.54 24.93
C LYS A 222 -12.01 22.39 25.43
N LYS A 223 -11.76 23.53 26.09
CA LYS A 223 -12.83 24.49 26.44
C LYS A 223 -13.43 25.14 25.19
N LEU A 224 -12.59 25.48 24.21
CA LEU A 224 -13.01 26.16 22.98
C LEU A 224 -13.61 25.20 21.93
N TYR A 225 -13.17 23.95 21.95
CA TYR A 225 -13.55 22.85 21.06
C TYR A 225 -13.96 21.62 21.88
N PRO A 226 -15.12 21.66 22.55
CA PRO A 226 -15.56 20.61 23.47
C PRO A 226 -15.76 19.25 22.79
N ASP A 227 -16.03 19.21 21.50
CA ASP A 227 -16.18 17.96 20.72
C ASP A 227 -14.85 17.25 20.43
N SER A 228 -13.71 17.90 20.72
CA SER A 228 -12.40 17.34 20.40
C SER A 228 -12.06 16.13 21.27
N THR A 229 -11.79 14.99 20.65
CA THR A 229 -11.43 13.76 21.37
C THR A 229 -10.05 13.91 22.01
N GLN A 230 -9.93 13.57 23.30
CA GLN A 230 -8.67 13.62 24.02
C GLN A 230 -7.83 12.38 23.71
N LEU A 231 -6.65 12.59 23.14
CA LEU A 231 -5.72 11.54 22.75
C LEU A 231 -4.43 11.69 23.56
N ASP A 232 -4.38 11.05 24.72
CA ASP A 232 -3.20 11.09 25.60
C ASP A 232 -2.02 10.34 24.96
N SER A 233 -0.83 10.93 25.00
CA SER A 233 0.39 10.31 24.48
C SER A 233 0.73 8.97 25.14
N CYS A 234 0.26 8.73 26.36
CA CYS A 234 0.56 7.53 27.13
C CYS A 234 -0.34 6.34 26.78
N LEU A 235 -1.51 6.55 26.18
CA LEU A 235 -2.50 5.48 25.93
C LEU A 235 -2.14 4.60 24.72
N GLY A 236 -1.12 4.99 23.96
CA GLY A 236 -0.70 4.25 22.77
C GLY A 236 -1.72 4.30 21.62
N GLU A 237 -1.56 3.40 20.67
CA GLU A 237 -2.45 3.25 19.53
C GLU A 237 -3.62 2.31 19.87
N CYS A 238 -4.67 2.31 19.05
CA CYS A 238 -5.83 1.44 19.25
C CYS A 238 -5.44 -0.05 19.31
N LEU A 239 -5.67 -0.69 20.47
CA LEU A 239 -5.41 -2.11 20.69
C LEU A 239 -6.25 -3.00 19.78
N GLN A 240 -7.52 -2.65 19.55
CA GLN A 240 -8.44 -3.36 18.67
C GLN A 240 -7.90 -3.44 17.24
N CYS A 241 -7.53 -2.29 16.64
CA CYS A 241 -6.92 -2.26 15.30
C CYS A 241 -5.57 -2.99 15.26
N THR A 242 -4.84 -3.03 16.37
CA THR A 242 -3.57 -3.75 16.48
C THR A 242 -3.81 -5.25 16.41
N LEU A 243 -4.77 -5.75 17.19
CA LEU A 243 -5.16 -7.16 17.21
C LEU A 243 -5.75 -7.61 15.87
N GLU A 244 -6.60 -6.79 15.24
CA GLU A 244 -7.16 -7.08 13.92
C GLU A 244 -6.06 -7.23 12.86
N LEU A 245 -5.09 -6.32 12.84
CA LEU A 245 -3.97 -6.39 11.88
C LEU A 245 -3.09 -7.61 12.12
N GLU A 246 -2.78 -7.93 13.39
CA GLU A 246 -2.01 -9.12 13.74
C GLU A 246 -2.76 -10.40 13.38
N THR A 247 -4.07 -10.44 13.62
CA THR A 247 -4.94 -11.54 13.21
C THR A 247 -4.96 -11.71 11.70
N MET A 248 -5.12 -10.62 10.94
CA MET A 248 -5.06 -10.67 9.48
C MET A 248 -3.72 -11.16 8.96
N LYS A 249 -2.60 -10.71 9.55
CA LYS A 249 -1.26 -11.18 9.19
C LYS A 249 -1.08 -12.67 9.47
N LYS A 250 -1.59 -13.13 10.62
CA LYS A 250 -1.56 -14.55 10.99
C LYS A 250 -2.39 -15.38 10.01
N ASN A 251 -3.64 -14.98 9.75
CA ASN A 251 -4.52 -15.67 8.81
C ASN A 251 -3.92 -15.74 7.40
N GLU A 252 -3.23 -14.68 6.94
CA GLU A 252 -2.52 -14.70 5.66
C GLU A 252 -1.35 -15.68 5.66
N ALA A 253 -0.56 -15.71 6.74
CA ALA A 253 0.54 -16.66 6.89
C ALA A 253 0.04 -18.11 6.91
N ASP A 254 -1.02 -18.37 7.69
CA ASP A 254 -1.67 -19.68 7.79
C ASP A 254 -2.22 -20.12 6.42
N ARG A 255 -2.88 -19.22 5.67
CA ARG A 255 -3.34 -19.47 4.30
C ARG A 255 -2.20 -19.81 3.34
N ILE A 256 -1.08 -19.09 3.43
CA ILE A 256 0.11 -19.36 2.62
C ILE A 256 0.71 -20.73 2.97
N GLU A 257 0.72 -21.11 4.24
CA GLU A 257 1.19 -22.42 4.72
C GLU A 257 0.28 -23.56 4.27
N GLU A 258 -1.03 -23.41 4.43
CA GLU A 258 -2.03 -24.37 3.95
C GLU A 258 -1.89 -24.59 2.44
N ALA A 259 -1.79 -23.50 1.66
CA ALA A 259 -1.54 -23.60 0.22
C ALA A 259 -0.19 -24.27 -0.12
N LYS A 260 0.84 -24.18 0.74
CA LYS A 260 2.10 -24.92 0.57
C LYS A 260 1.92 -26.42 0.85
N ILE A 261 1.12 -26.77 1.85
CA ILE A 261 0.81 -28.17 2.20
C ILE A 261 -0.02 -28.80 1.09
N GLU A 262 -1.09 -28.13 0.66
CA GLU A 262 -2.00 -28.58 -0.40
C GLU A 262 -1.23 -28.86 -1.70
N ARG A 263 -0.35 -27.93 -2.11
CA ARG A 263 0.51 -28.12 -3.28
C ARG A 263 1.42 -29.34 -3.20
N LYS A 264 1.80 -29.76 -1.99
CA LYS A 264 2.67 -30.92 -1.78
C LYS A 264 1.92 -32.22 -1.59
N LEU A 265 0.58 -32.21 -1.52
CA LEU A 265 -0.25 -33.42 -1.41
C LEU A 265 0.09 -34.49 -2.47
N PRO A 266 0.31 -34.15 -3.76
CA PRO A 266 0.69 -35.16 -4.76
C PRO A 266 1.98 -35.92 -4.41
N LEU A 267 2.90 -35.31 -3.66
CA LEU A 267 4.15 -35.95 -3.27
C LEU A 267 3.98 -37.00 -2.15
N ALA A 268 2.77 -37.18 -1.62
CA ALA A 268 2.46 -38.29 -0.72
C ALA A 268 2.59 -39.65 -1.45
N ASP A 269 2.27 -39.69 -2.73
CA ASP A 269 2.48 -40.86 -3.60
C ASP A 269 3.98 -41.03 -3.94
N GLU A 270 4.48 -42.26 -3.81
CA GLU A 270 5.90 -42.56 -4.02
C GLU A 270 6.33 -42.38 -5.48
N ASP A 271 5.49 -42.75 -6.44
CA ASP A 271 5.82 -42.68 -7.86
C ASP A 271 5.79 -41.22 -8.34
N VAL A 272 4.85 -40.39 -7.85
CA VAL A 272 4.86 -38.94 -8.09
C VAL A 272 6.11 -38.29 -7.47
N ARG A 273 6.50 -38.71 -6.27
CA ARG A 273 7.72 -38.21 -5.60
C ARG A 273 8.99 -38.56 -6.37
N ARG A 274 9.09 -39.80 -6.90
CA ARG A 274 10.20 -40.22 -7.76
C ARG A 274 10.28 -39.38 -9.03
N PHE A 275 9.14 -39.08 -9.66
CA PHE A 275 9.09 -38.19 -10.82
C PHE A 275 9.50 -36.74 -10.47
N TYR A 276 9.06 -36.22 -9.32
CA TYR A 276 9.41 -34.88 -8.84
C TYR A 276 10.91 -34.71 -8.59
N THR A 277 11.57 -35.66 -7.94
CA THR A 277 13.00 -35.58 -7.60
C THR A 277 13.93 -35.97 -8.76
N ARG A 278 13.37 -36.43 -9.87
CA ARG A 278 14.13 -36.90 -11.03
C ARG A 278 14.93 -35.78 -11.67
N ARG A 279 16.21 -36.07 -11.94
CA ARG A 279 17.13 -35.16 -12.66
C ARG A 279 17.31 -35.55 -14.13
N THR A 280 17.11 -36.83 -14.44
CA THR A 280 17.23 -37.41 -15.79
C THR A 280 15.88 -37.41 -16.50
N GLY A 281 15.88 -37.39 -17.83
CA GLY A 281 14.64 -37.53 -18.60
C GLY A 281 14.02 -38.92 -18.55
N VAL A 282 14.68 -39.91 -17.91
CA VAL A 282 14.29 -41.33 -17.88
C VAL A 282 14.31 -41.86 -16.45
N PRO A 283 13.35 -42.72 -16.03
CA PRO A 283 13.40 -43.38 -14.72
C PRO A 283 14.61 -44.32 -14.65
N SER A 284 15.45 -44.17 -13.63
CA SER A 284 16.72 -44.92 -13.53
C SER A 284 16.51 -46.43 -13.45
N GLN A 285 15.44 -46.87 -12.80
CA GLN A 285 15.06 -48.29 -12.71
C GLN A 285 14.63 -48.92 -14.05
N CYS A 286 14.41 -48.10 -15.07
CA CYS A 286 13.99 -48.56 -16.40
C CYS A 286 15.13 -48.63 -17.41
N ILE A 287 16.33 -48.16 -17.04
CA ILE A 287 17.50 -48.20 -17.91
C ILE A 287 18.06 -49.63 -17.87
N ASN A 288 18.24 -50.23 -19.04
CA ASN A 288 18.92 -51.51 -19.18
C ASN A 288 20.44 -51.27 -19.22
N PRO A 289 21.19 -51.61 -18.15
CA PRO A 289 22.64 -51.36 -18.11
C PRO A 289 23.43 -52.24 -19.08
N THR A 290 22.80 -53.27 -19.64
CA THR A 290 23.42 -54.20 -20.61
C THR A 290 23.12 -53.84 -22.07
N ALA A 291 22.33 -52.80 -22.31
CA ALA A 291 22.00 -52.38 -23.66
C ALA A 291 23.27 -51.93 -24.41
N SER A 292 23.48 -52.54 -25.57
CA SER A 292 24.54 -52.15 -26.52
C SER A 292 23.98 -51.19 -27.59
N LEU A 293 24.86 -50.51 -28.32
CA LEU A 293 24.45 -49.63 -29.43
C LEU A 293 23.58 -50.41 -30.42
N GLY A 294 22.41 -49.86 -30.78
CA GLY A 294 21.40 -50.52 -31.61
C GLY A 294 20.39 -51.39 -30.84
N GLN A 295 20.47 -51.46 -29.50
CA GLN A 295 19.44 -52.04 -28.65
C GLN A 295 18.68 -50.94 -27.90
N THR A 296 17.39 -51.15 -27.64
CA THR A 296 16.60 -50.24 -26.80
C THR A 296 17.23 -50.13 -25.41
N PRO A 297 17.56 -48.92 -24.94
CA PRO A 297 18.14 -48.71 -23.61
C PRO A 297 17.11 -48.88 -22.49
N LEU A 298 15.84 -49.10 -22.80
CA LEU A 298 14.76 -49.33 -21.83
C LEU A 298 14.46 -50.81 -21.63
N VAL A 299 14.12 -51.19 -20.40
CA VAL A 299 13.55 -52.51 -20.08
C VAL A 299 12.16 -52.70 -20.70
N HIS A 300 11.66 -53.94 -20.75
CA HIS A 300 10.32 -54.20 -21.27
C HIS A 300 9.24 -53.53 -20.39
N GLY A 301 8.26 -52.88 -21.02
CA GLY A 301 7.20 -52.19 -20.29
C GLY A 301 6.41 -51.18 -21.13
N ASN A 302 5.38 -50.61 -20.52
CA ASN A 302 4.62 -49.48 -21.07
C ASN A 302 5.15 -48.17 -20.52
N TYR A 303 5.32 -47.21 -21.42
CA TYR A 303 5.90 -45.90 -21.13
C TYR A 303 5.04 -44.78 -21.71
N TYR A 304 5.13 -43.62 -21.07
CA TYR A 304 4.45 -42.39 -21.42
C TYR A 304 5.47 -41.27 -21.59
N VAL A 305 5.18 -40.33 -22.47
CA VAL A 305 6.06 -39.20 -22.79
C VAL A 305 5.37 -37.90 -22.41
N LEU A 306 6.06 -37.05 -21.64
CA LEU A 306 5.60 -35.71 -21.25
C LEU A 306 6.55 -34.62 -21.77
N PRO A 307 6.03 -33.44 -22.14
CA PRO A 307 6.86 -32.29 -22.48
C PRO A 307 7.66 -31.79 -21.26
N ARG A 308 8.97 -31.62 -21.41
CA ARG A 308 9.88 -31.18 -20.35
C ARG A 308 9.55 -29.80 -19.81
N GLY A 309 9.13 -28.88 -20.68
CA GLY A 309 8.66 -27.55 -20.28
C GLY A 309 7.51 -27.62 -19.26
N TRP A 310 6.57 -28.55 -19.47
CA TRP A 310 5.49 -28.80 -18.51
C TRP A 310 6.04 -29.41 -17.21
N CYS A 311 6.94 -30.40 -17.29
CA CYS A 311 7.55 -31.01 -16.10
C CYS A 311 8.25 -29.97 -15.21
N HIS A 312 8.98 -29.03 -15.81
CA HIS A 312 9.64 -27.93 -15.09
C HIS A 312 8.65 -26.97 -14.45
N ALA A 313 7.61 -26.58 -15.18
CA ALA A 313 6.54 -25.72 -14.65
C ALA A 313 5.87 -26.38 -13.44
N TRP A 314 5.52 -27.67 -13.57
CA TRP A 314 4.93 -28.44 -12.48
C TRP A 314 5.86 -28.53 -11.27
N ARG A 315 7.14 -28.91 -11.44
CA ARG A 315 8.11 -28.94 -10.33
C ARG A 315 8.27 -27.58 -9.65
N ARG A 316 8.30 -26.48 -10.43
CA ARG A 316 8.40 -25.11 -9.92
C ARG A 316 7.18 -24.74 -9.09
N TYR A 317 5.97 -25.07 -9.56
CA TYR A 317 4.72 -24.87 -8.81
C TYR A 317 4.70 -25.64 -7.50
N ILE A 318 5.05 -26.94 -7.52
CA ILE A 318 5.11 -27.78 -6.32
C ILE A 318 6.13 -27.23 -5.31
N LYS A 319 7.29 -26.75 -5.77
CA LYS A 319 8.38 -26.25 -4.91
C LYS A 319 8.09 -24.87 -4.32
N THR A 320 7.68 -23.93 -5.16
CA THR A 320 7.62 -22.48 -4.84
C THR A 320 6.22 -21.92 -4.95
N GLY A 321 5.43 -22.41 -5.90
CA GLY A 321 4.08 -21.90 -6.21
C GLY A 321 4.09 -20.89 -7.34
N GLU A 322 5.27 -20.59 -7.86
CA GLU A 322 5.43 -19.78 -9.06
C GLU A 322 4.77 -20.47 -10.25
N GLY A 323 4.14 -19.68 -11.12
CA GLY A 323 3.44 -20.15 -12.31
C GLY A 323 1.98 -20.56 -12.08
N GLY A 324 1.51 -20.64 -10.82
CA GLY A 324 0.15 -21.06 -10.50
C GLY A 324 -0.09 -22.56 -10.72
N SER A 325 -1.32 -23.02 -10.43
CA SER A 325 -1.68 -24.44 -10.57
C SER A 325 -1.51 -24.90 -12.01
N CYS A 326 -0.70 -25.95 -12.20
CA CYS A 326 -0.47 -26.51 -13.52
C CYS A 326 -1.69 -27.28 -13.98
N ALA A 327 -2.20 -26.92 -15.16
CA ALA A 327 -3.17 -27.74 -15.88
C ALA A 327 -2.60 -29.16 -16.10
N PRO A 328 -3.46 -30.17 -16.29
CA PRO A 328 -3.01 -31.47 -16.78
C PRO A 328 -2.07 -31.28 -17.98
N PRO A 329 -1.04 -32.13 -18.15
CA PRO A 329 -0.16 -32.04 -19.31
C PRO A 329 -0.99 -31.94 -20.59
N ASP A 330 -0.51 -31.18 -21.56
CA ASP A 330 -1.11 -31.15 -22.89
C ASP A 330 -0.13 -31.78 -23.87
N ALA A 331 -0.57 -32.85 -24.53
CA ALA A 331 0.17 -33.49 -25.60
C ALA A 331 0.21 -32.64 -26.88
N ALA A 332 -0.43 -31.46 -26.92
CA ALA A 332 -0.45 -30.59 -28.09
C ALA A 332 0.95 -30.21 -28.61
N SER A 333 1.95 -30.08 -27.72
CA SER A 333 3.35 -29.86 -28.11
C SER A 333 4.02 -31.08 -28.78
N LEU A 334 3.43 -32.26 -28.62
CA LEU A 334 3.81 -33.52 -29.27
C LEU A 334 2.91 -33.84 -30.47
N LEU A 335 2.08 -32.89 -30.92
CA LEU A 335 1.28 -33.04 -32.13
C LEU A 335 1.90 -32.21 -33.25
N CYS A 336 1.98 -32.81 -34.43
CA CYS A 336 2.25 -32.06 -35.65
C CYS A 336 1.17 -30.98 -35.83
N HIS A 337 1.57 -29.72 -36.00
CA HIS A 337 0.64 -28.61 -36.21
C HIS A 337 -0.25 -28.77 -37.44
N ALA A 338 0.29 -29.30 -38.54
CA ALA A 338 -0.43 -29.48 -39.80
C ALA A 338 -1.46 -30.61 -39.73
N HIS A 339 -1.07 -31.76 -39.19
CA HIS A 339 -1.86 -32.99 -39.29
C HIS A 339 -2.57 -33.38 -37.99
N ARG A 340 -2.25 -32.71 -36.87
CA ARG A 340 -2.75 -33.04 -35.52
C ARG A 340 -2.51 -34.50 -35.12
N LEU A 341 -1.47 -35.10 -35.71
CA LEU A 341 -1.00 -36.45 -35.43
C LEU A 341 0.19 -36.39 -34.48
N ALA A 342 0.38 -37.47 -33.71
CA ALA A 342 1.52 -37.60 -32.81
C ALA A 342 2.84 -37.48 -33.57
N LEU A 343 3.75 -36.63 -33.07
CA LEU A 343 5.11 -36.47 -33.54
C LEU A 343 6.06 -37.01 -32.47
N VAL A 344 6.89 -37.98 -32.83
CA VAL A 344 7.93 -38.49 -31.95
C VAL A 344 9.14 -37.57 -32.08
N PRO A 345 9.61 -36.92 -31.01
CA PRO A 345 10.79 -36.07 -31.10
C PRO A 345 12.03 -36.87 -31.56
N PRO A 346 12.88 -36.37 -32.46
CA PRO A 346 14.01 -37.13 -33.02
C PRO A 346 15.00 -37.64 -31.98
N HIS A 347 15.24 -36.91 -30.90
CA HIS A 347 16.11 -37.36 -29.82
C HIS A 347 15.49 -38.54 -29.04
N LEU A 348 14.17 -38.55 -28.86
CA LEU A 348 13.46 -39.69 -28.27
C LEU A 348 13.54 -40.89 -29.22
N GLU A 349 13.34 -40.68 -30.52
CA GLU A 349 13.45 -41.74 -31.51
C GLU A 349 14.85 -42.36 -31.52
N SER A 350 15.89 -41.53 -31.60
CA SER A 350 17.30 -41.97 -31.57
C SER A 350 17.62 -42.75 -30.29
N TYR A 351 17.07 -42.30 -29.15
CA TYR A 351 17.20 -43.01 -27.88
C TYR A 351 16.50 -44.38 -27.90
N LEU A 352 15.26 -44.45 -28.37
CA LEU A 352 14.45 -45.67 -28.40
C LEU A 352 15.02 -46.74 -29.34
N TYR A 353 15.67 -46.35 -30.43
CA TYR A 353 16.33 -47.28 -31.36
C TYR A 353 17.80 -47.58 -31.00
N GLY A 354 18.29 -47.11 -29.85
CA GLY A 354 19.63 -47.41 -29.38
C GLY A 354 20.74 -46.69 -30.15
N GLU A 355 20.41 -45.63 -30.89
CA GLU A 355 21.39 -44.76 -31.56
C GLU A 355 22.08 -43.87 -30.53
N ASN A 356 21.35 -43.47 -29.48
CA ASN A 356 21.86 -42.74 -28.34
C ASN A 356 21.56 -43.50 -27.03
N ILE A 357 22.57 -43.61 -26.15
CA ILE A 357 22.44 -44.26 -24.84
C ILE A 357 21.80 -43.32 -23.79
N GLU A 358 21.88 -42.01 -24.02
CA GLU A 358 21.30 -40.99 -23.14
C GLU A 358 20.15 -40.27 -23.86
N LEU A 359 18.99 -40.17 -23.20
CA LEU A 359 17.84 -39.47 -23.77
C LEU A 359 18.10 -37.96 -23.92
N LEU A 360 18.78 -37.40 -22.92
CA LEU A 360 19.18 -36.00 -22.86
C LEU A 360 20.65 -36.02 -22.50
N ASN A 361 21.52 -35.69 -23.44
CA ASN A 361 22.96 -35.66 -23.19
C ASN A 361 23.26 -34.45 -22.28
N PRO A 362 23.50 -34.63 -20.96
CA PRO A 362 23.64 -33.51 -20.02
C PRO A 362 25.03 -32.86 -20.16
N SER A 363 25.99 -33.62 -20.69
CA SER A 363 27.38 -33.22 -20.87
C SER A 363 27.56 -32.65 -22.27
N GLY A 364 27.04 -31.44 -22.47
CA GLY A 364 27.42 -30.59 -23.59
C GLY A 364 28.85 -30.05 -23.44
N ASP A 365 29.80 -30.86 -22.95
CA ASP A 365 31.20 -30.55 -23.15
C ASP A 365 31.45 -30.71 -24.64
N LEU A 366 31.66 -29.57 -25.28
CA LEU A 366 32.20 -29.45 -26.62
C LEU A 366 33.23 -30.56 -26.80
N VAL A 367 33.07 -31.39 -27.83
CA VAL A 367 34.19 -32.10 -28.41
C VAL A 367 35.35 -31.10 -28.45
N PRO A 368 36.50 -31.36 -27.81
CA PRO A 368 37.60 -30.41 -27.81
C PRO A 368 38.05 -30.26 -29.27
N GLY A 369 37.57 -29.22 -29.93
CA GLY A 369 38.24 -28.68 -31.09
C GLY A 369 39.65 -28.29 -30.65
N PRO A 370 40.66 -28.42 -31.54
CA PRO A 370 42.03 -28.06 -31.19
C PRO A 370 42.06 -26.63 -30.64
N PRO A 371 42.79 -26.39 -29.53
CA PRO A 371 42.71 -25.13 -28.82
C PRO A 371 43.17 -23.97 -29.72
N PRO A 372 42.41 -22.88 -29.85
CA PRO A 372 42.99 -21.62 -30.24
C PRO A 372 43.83 -21.09 -29.06
N ASP A 373 45.10 -20.83 -29.33
CA ASP A 373 46.05 -20.15 -28.44
C ASP A 373 45.43 -18.83 -27.95
N VAL A 374 44.92 -18.81 -26.72
CA VAL A 374 44.58 -17.56 -26.04
C VAL A 374 45.02 -17.65 -24.58
N THR A 375 46.03 -16.84 -24.28
CA THR A 375 46.59 -16.55 -22.97
C THR A 375 45.53 -16.24 -21.92
N ALA A 376 45.47 -17.07 -20.88
CA ALA A 376 44.63 -16.88 -19.71
C ALA A 376 45.09 -15.67 -18.87
N SER A 377 44.13 -14.84 -18.46
CA SER A 377 44.31 -13.88 -17.35
C SER A 377 43.63 -14.43 -16.09
N PRO A 378 44.22 -14.24 -14.88
CA PRO A 378 43.72 -14.87 -13.67
C PRO A 378 42.47 -14.17 -13.13
N VAL A 379 41.45 -14.98 -12.84
CA VAL A 379 40.26 -14.57 -12.07
C VAL A 379 40.66 -14.38 -10.61
N ARG A 380 40.41 -13.17 -10.09
CA ARG A 380 40.75 -12.77 -8.73
C ARG A 380 39.51 -12.92 -7.85
N GLU A 381 39.48 -13.95 -7.00
CA GLU A 381 38.46 -14.12 -5.96
C GLU A 381 38.54 -12.98 -4.94
N ARG A 382 37.39 -12.37 -4.61
CA ARG A 382 37.26 -11.44 -3.48
C ARG A 382 36.38 -12.06 -2.39
N PRO A 383 36.74 -11.93 -1.11
CA PRO A 383 35.95 -12.45 0.00
C PRO A 383 34.74 -11.55 0.28
N ILE A 384 33.57 -12.16 0.39
CA ILE A 384 32.32 -11.50 0.79
C ILE A 384 32.32 -11.38 2.32
N ALA A 385 32.52 -10.17 2.84
CA ALA A 385 32.18 -9.81 4.21
C ALA A 385 30.87 -9.01 4.19
N GLN A 386 29.81 -9.55 4.80
CA GLN A 386 28.56 -8.84 5.04
C GLN A 386 28.68 -7.92 6.26
N PRO A 387 28.41 -6.60 6.15
CA PRO A 387 28.25 -5.76 7.32
C PRO A 387 26.80 -5.82 7.83
N ALA A 388 26.67 -5.77 9.16
CA ALA A 388 25.40 -5.76 9.88
C ALA A 388 24.53 -4.54 9.49
N ALA A 389 23.22 -4.79 9.36
CA ALA A 389 22.22 -3.82 8.93
C ALA A 389 22.07 -2.64 9.92
N ALA A 390 22.31 -1.42 9.44
CA ALA A 390 21.93 -0.17 10.10
C ALA A 390 20.54 0.29 9.63
N PRO A 391 19.76 1.01 10.46
CA PRO A 391 18.35 1.28 10.18
C PRO A 391 18.12 2.39 9.12
N GLY A 392 17.82 1.96 7.89
CA GLY A 392 16.59 2.32 7.14
C GLY A 392 16.36 3.76 6.65
N LEU A 393 17.15 4.21 5.67
CA LEU A 393 16.71 5.19 4.66
C LEU A 393 16.03 4.45 3.49
N ILE A 394 14.93 5.00 2.97
CA ILE A 394 14.20 4.42 1.83
C ILE A 394 14.96 4.81 0.54
N PRO A 395 15.33 3.85 -0.33
CA PRO A 395 16.00 4.16 -1.59
C PRO A 395 15.15 5.11 -2.46
N GLY A 396 15.78 6.13 -3.04
CA GLY A 396 15.14 7.05 -4.00
C GLY A 396 14.44 8.30 -3.45
N GLN A 397 14.29 8.49 -2.13
CA GLN A 397 13.83 9.78 -1.58
C GLN A 397 15.03 10.58 -1.05
N GLY A 398 15.43 11.60 -1.80
CA GLY A 398 16.39 12.60 -1.31
C GLY A 398 15.87 13.31 -0.05
N PRO A 399 16.76 13.84 0.80
CA PRO A 399 16.37 14.62 1.96
C PRO A 399 15.51 15.82 1.54
N ASP A 400 14.51 16.15 2.35
CA ASP A 400 13.60 17.25 2.04
C ASP A 400 14.38 18.61 1.98
N PRO A 401 13.89 19.58 1.20
CA PRO A 401 14.58 20.86 1.02
C PRO A 401 14.67 21.72 2.29
N GLU A 402 13.79 21.53 3.29
CA GLU A 402 13.88 22.20 4.60
C GLU A 402 15.02 21.62 5.45
N THR A 403 15.22 20.31 5.40
CA THR A 403 16.33 19.61 6.05
C THR A 403 17.67 20.01 5.44
N LEU A 404 17.74 20.18 4.10
CA LEU A 404 18.93 20.71 3.44
C LEU A 404 19.21 22.18 3.83
N ALA A 405 18.17 23.01 3.94
CA ALA A 405 18.31 24.39 4.39
C ALA A 405 18.77 24.49 5.87
N ALA A 406 18.28 23.61 6.74
CA ALA A 406 18.69 23.54 8.14
C ALA A 406 20.17 23.09 8.28
N LEU A 407 20.62 22.13 7.47
CA LEU A 407 22.01 21.66 7.47
C LEU A 407 22.98 22.69 6.87
N GLN A 408 22.54 23.46 5.87
CA GLN A 408 23.28 24.62 5.37
C GLN A 408 23.38 25.73 6.43
N ALA A 409 22.29 26.04 7.14
CA ALA A 409 22.30 27.01 8.22
C ALA A 409 23.20 26.61 9.40
N ALA A 410 23.44 25.30 9.59
CA ALA A 410 24.36 24.75 10.59
C ALA A 410 25.83 24.67 10.15
N GLY A 411 26.18 25.14 8.94
CA GLY A 411 27.55 25.10 8.41
C GLY A 411 28.04 23.71 7.98
N LEU A 412 27.15 22.71 7.93
CA LEU A 412 27.44 21.32 7.53
C LEU A 412 27.08 21.03 6.06
N GLY A 413 26.65 22.06 5.32
CA GLY A 413 26.11 21.93 3.96
C GLY A 413 27.05 21.22 2.98
N ASP A 414 28.33 21.58 2.97
CA ASP A 414 29.28 21.04 1.99
C ASP A 414 29.64 19.58 2.28
N GLN A 415 29.76 19.22 3.56
CA GLN A 415 30.10 17.85 3.98
C GLN A 415 28.94 16.88 3.73
N VAL A 416 27.70 17.32 3.98
CA VAL A 416 26.49 16.54 3.71
C VAL A 416 26.23 16.45 2.21
N SER A 417 26.45 17.53 1.45
CA SER A 417 26.32 17.51 -0.01
C SER A 417 27.29 16.52 -0.64
N HIS A 418 28.55 16.50 -0.19
CA HIS A 418 29.55 15.53 -0.64
C HIS A 418 29.14 14.08 -0.31
N GLN A 419 28.67 13.82 0.92
CA GLN A 419 28.20 12.48 1.31
C GLN A 419 26.99 12.00 0.49
N LEU A 420 26.01 12.88 0.24
CA LEU A 420 24.85 12.56 -0.60
C LEU A 420 25.24 12.32 -2.05
N SER A 421 26.24 13.05 -2.57
CA SER A 421 26.78 12.83 -3.91
C SER A 421 27.42 11.43 -4.03
N MET A 422 28.24 11.02 -3.04
CA MET A 422 28.82 9.67 -3.04
C MET A 422 27.76 8.57 -2.93
N PHE A 423 26.70 8.77 -2.14
CA PHE A 423 25.61 7.79 -2.03
C PHE A 423 24.84 7.63 -3.35
N ARG A 424 24.57 8.73 -4.07
CA ARG A 424 23.95 8.65 -5.41
C ARG A 424 24.85 7.93 -6.40
N GLU A 425 26.15 8.21 -6.39
CA GLU A 425 27.11 7.54 -7.27
C GLU A 425 27.18 6.02 -7.00
N LEU A 426 27.12 5.60 -5.73
CA LEU A 426 27.00 4.19 -5.35
C LEU A 426 25.68 3.55 -5.81
N GLU A 427 24.55 4.25 -5.66
CA GLU A 427 23.24 3.76 -6.11
C GLU A 427 23.18 3.63 -7.65
N ASP A 428 23.75 4.59 -8.37
CA ASP A 428 23.86 4.57 -9.83
C ASP A 428 24.84 3.49 -10.33
N ASN A 429 25.93 3.24 -9.60
CA ASN A 429 26.82 2.11 -9.87
C ASN A 429 26.12 0.77 -9.65
N HIS A 430 25.37 0.61 -8.55
CA HIS A 430 24.62 -0.61 -8.27
C HIS A 430 23.50 -0.85 -9.30
N ARG A 431 22.79 0.21 -9.72
CA ARG A 431 21.78 0.12 -10.78
C ARG A 431 22.42 -0.30 -12.11
N ARG A 432 23.56 0.29 -12.47
CA ARG A 432 24.34 -0.11 -13.65
C ARG A 432 24.79 -1.55 -13.55
N GLU A 433 25.26 -2.01 -12.39
CA GLU A 433 25.65 -3.40 -12.16
C GLU A 433 24.46 -4.36 -12.27
N VAL A 434 23.27 -4.00 -11.76
CA VAL A 434 22.05 -4.80 -11.91
C VAL A 434 21.58 -4.84 -13.37
N GLU A 435 21.60 -3.70 -14.07
CA GLU A 435 21.25 -3.63 -15.49
C GLU A 435 22.27 -4.36 -16.37
N GLU A 436 23.56 -4.28 -16.04
CA GLU A 436 24.64 -4.99 -16.72
C GLU A 436 24.56 -6.48 -16.42
N ASN A 437 24.21 -6.90 -15.20
CA ASN A 437 23.95 -8.31 -14.87
C ASN A 437 22.67 -8.83 -15.55
N GLN A 438 21.62 -8.02 -15.68
CA GLN A 438 20.40 -8.39 -16.41
C GLN A 438 20.65 -8.45 -17.91
N ARG A 439 21.40 -7.49 -18.48
CA ARG A 439 21.82 -7.52 -19.88
C ARG A 439 22.82 -8.63 -20.14
N ALA A 440 23.74 -8.91 -19.23
CA ALA A 440 24.65 -10.06 -19.31
C ALA A 440 23.85 -11.35 -19.20
N ALA A 441 22.85 -11.46 -18.34
CA ALA A 441 21.96 -12.63 -18.31
C ALA A 441 21.15 -12.78 -19.61
N ALA A 442 20.71 -11.68 -20.23
CA ALA A 442 19.97 -11.68 -21.49
C ALA A 442 20.88 -11.88 -22.74
N SER A 443 22.13 -11.42 -22.71
CA SER A 443 23.09 -11.46 -23.83
C SER A 443 24.09 -12.60 -23.75
N ALA A 444 24.35 -13.14 -22.55
CA ALA A 444 25.17 -14.33 -22.37
C ALA A 444 24.51 -15.56 -22.99
N GLY A 445 23.22 -15.49 -23.39
CA GLY A 445 22.59 -16.54 -24.20
C GLY A 445 22.85 -17.92 -23.62
N ILE A 446 22.91 -18.04 -22.29
CA ILE A 446 22.97 -19.34 -21.62
C ILE A 446 21.53 -19.86 -21.58
N THR A 447 20.86 -19.82 -22.72
CA THR A 447 19.84 -20.81 -22.99
C THR A 447 20.60 -22.11 -23.00
N SER A 448 20.35 -22.96 -21.99
CA SER A 448 20.96 -24.29 -22.02
C SER A 448 20.68 -24.92 -23.39
N LYS A 449 21.56 -25.76 -23.94
CA LYS A 449 21.30 -26.44 -25.23
C LYS A 449 19.89 -27.08 -25.27
N ASN A 450 19.34 -27.45 -24.12
CA ASN A 450 17.97 -27.91 -23.96
C ASN A 450 16.91 -26.83 -24.23
N GLU A 451 17.11 -25.58 -23.83
CA GLU A 451 16.23 -24.45 -24.16
C GLU A 451 16.33 -24.07 -25.64
N LEU A 452 17.50 -24.20 -26.27
CA LEU A 452 17.64 -24.09 -27.73
C LEU A 452 16.89 -25.21 -28.46
N LEU A 453 16.98 -26.46 -27.98
CA LEU A 453 16.18 -27.59 -28.50
C LEU A 453 14.67 -27.37 -28.30
N ASP A 454 14.26 -26.78 -27.17
CA ASP A 454 12.87 -26.36 -26.93
C ASP A 454 12.42 -25.24 -27.90
N CYS A 455 13.33 -24.36 -28.33
CA CYS A 455 13.05 -23.31 -29.33
C CYS A 455 13.04 -23.83 -30.79
N GLU A 456 13.78 -24.90 -31.11
CA GLU A 456 13.97 -25.42 -32.47
C GLU A 456 12.91 -26.44 -32.95
N ASN A 457 11.69 -26.43 -32.37
CA ASN A 457 10.56 -27.32 -32.71
C ASN A 457 10.70 -28.80 -32.31
N TYR A 458 11.68 -29.17 -31.48
CA TYR A 458 11.74 -30.53 -30.93
C TYR A 458 11.43 -30.47 -29.45
N ALA A 459 10.14 -30.56 -29.11
CA ALA A 459 9.68 -30.61 -27.72
C ALA A 459 10.56 -31.60 -26.94
N VAL A 460 11.39 -31.10 -26.03
CA VAL A 460 12.21 -31.96 -25.19
C VAL A 460 11.26 -32.71 -24.27
N VAL A 461 11.51 -34.00 -24.04
CA VAL A 461 10.57 -34.88 -23.34
C VAL A 461 11.20 -35.62 -22.18
N GLU A 462 10.35 -35.99 -21.23
CA GLU A 462 10.65 -36.95 -20.17
C GLU A 462 9.76 -38.20 -20.31
N ILE A 463 10.33 -39.35 -19.98
CA ILE A 463 9.68 -40.67 -20.02
C ILE A 463 9.16 -41.01 -18.63
N LEU A 464 7.91 -41.45 -18.53
CA LEU A 464 7.28 -41.96 -17.32
C LEU A 464 6.96 -43.44 -17.50
N THR A 465 7.10 -44.21 -16.42
CA THR A 465 6.51 -45.55 -16.35
C THR A 465 4.98 -45.48 -16.32
N GLU A 466 4.31 -46.58 -16.64
CA GLU A 466 2.85 -46.68 -16.48
C GLU A 466 2.39 -46.38 -15.04
N LYS A 467 3.16 -46.77 -14.02
CA LYS A 467 2.85 -46.47 -12.62
C LYS A 467 2.93 -44.97 -12.31
N GLU A 468 4.04 -44.33 -12.67
CA GLU A 468 4.23 -42.89 -12.48
C GLU A 468 3.20 -42.07 -13.25
N TYR A 469 2.86 -42.48 -14.48
CA TYR A 469 1.81 -41.83 -15.25
C TYR A 469 0.45 -41.89 -14.54
N ARG A 470 0.04 -43.07 -14.07
CA ARG A 470 -1.25 -43.23 -13.36
C ARG A 470 -1.29 -42.48 -12.03
N ALA A 471 -0.19 -42.49 -11.30
CA ALA A 471 -0.06 -41.75 -10.05
C ALA A 471 -0.18 -40.23 -10.30
N LEU A 472 0.50 -39.73 -11.34
CA LEU A 472 0.40 -38.33 -11.75
C LEU A 472 -1.03 -37.98 -12.23
N GLU A 473 -1.64 -38.79 -13.10
CA GLU A 473 -3.01 -38.61 -13.61
C GLU A 473 -4.05 -38.50 -12.49
N SER A 474 -3.88 -39.26 -11.40
CA SER A 474 -4.77 -39.20 -10.23
C SER A 474 -4.85 -37.82 -9.56
N CYS A 475 -3.85 -36.96 -9.78
CA CYS A 475 -3.79 -35.63 -9.19
C CYS A 475 -4.84 -34.65 -9.75
N TRP A 476 -5.46 -34.94 -10.91
CA TRP A 476 -6.46 -34.05 -11.53
C TRP A 476 -7.89 -34.60 -11.49
N GLY A 477 -8.13 -35.75 -10.86
CA GLY A 477 -9.48 -36.28 -10.59
C GLY A 477 -10.31 -36.69 -11.82
N SER A 478 -9.74 -36.67 -13.03
CA SER A 478 -10.39 -37.07 -14.28
C SER A 478 -9.41 -37.83 -15.17
N ASP A 479 -9.92 -38.80 -15.95
CA ASP A 479 -9.16 -39.56 -16.96
C ASP A 479 -8.78 -38.63 -18.13
N HIS A 480 -7.74 -37.83 -17.91
CA HIS A 480 -7.13 -37.01 -18.93
C HIS A 480 -6.01 -37.83 -19.58
N GLY A 481 -6.28 -38.44 -20.75
CA GLY A 481 -5.24 -39.07 -21.54
C GLY A 481 -4.30 -38.01 -22.12
N PHE A 482 -3.23 -37.65 -21.41
CA PHE A 482 -2.38 -36.50 -21.75
C PHE A 482 -0.94 -36.83 -22.22
N GLY A 483 -0.65 -38.10 -22.51
CA GLY A 483 0.70 -38.53 -22.89
C GLY A 483 0.76 -39.33 -24.19
N LEU A 484 1.89 -39.23 -24.88
CA LEU A 484 2.23 -40.17 -25.95
C LEU A 484 2.65 -41.51 -25.33
N ARG A 485 1.92 -42.58 -25.64
CA ARG A 485 2.14 -43.93 -25.10
C ARG A 485 2.87 -44.82 -26.09
N PHE A 486 3.89 -45.53 -25.60
CA PHE A 486 4.59 -46.59 -26.32
C PHE A 486 4.88 -47.78 -25.41
N GLY A 487 5.11 -48.95 -26.00
CA GLY A 487 5.48 -50.19 -25.33
C GLY A 487 6.83 -50.69 -25.85
N VAL A 488 7.69 -51.14 -24.95
CA VAL A 488 8.97 -51.79 -25.25
C VAL A 488 8.78 -53.28 -24.98
N GLY A 489 8.96 -54.12 -26.00
CA GLY A 489 8.90 -55.57 -25.89
C GLY A 489 10.06 -56.26 -26.59
N GLU A 490 10.05 -57.59 -26.62
CA GLU A 490 11.13 -58.41 -27.21
C GLU A 490 11.41 -58.09 -28.68
N THR A 491 10.37 -57.66 -29.41
CA THR A 491 10.43 -57.35 -30.84
C THR A 491 10.75 -55.88 -31.13
N GLY A 492 11.01 -55.08 -30.09
CA GLY A 492 11.32 -53.66 -30.19
C GLY A 492 10.23 -52.74 -29.64
N VAL A 493 10.20 -51.52 -30.16
CA VAL A 493 9.33 -50.43 -29.68
C VAL A 493 8.04 -50.36 -30.49
N THR A 494 6.90 -50.28 -29.81
CA THR A 494 5.57 -50.19 -30.42
C THR A 494 4.82 -48.96 -29.89
N PHE A 495 4.41 -48.05 -30.78
CA PHE A 495 3.61 -46.88 -30.38
C PHE A 495 2.13 -47.25 -30.29
N HIS A 496 1.48 -46.91 -29.18
CA HIS A 496 0.08 -47.25 -28.89
C HIS A 496 -0.90 -46.09 -29.14
N THR A 497 -0.38 -44.89 -29.37
CA THR A 497 -1.19 -43.70 -29.71
C THR A 497 -1.54 -43.66 -31.19
N THR A 498 -2.39 -42.71 -31.59
CA THR A 498 -2.82 -42.50 -32.99
C THR A 498 -1.65 -42.47 -33.98
N GLN A 499 -1.94 -42.73 -35.26
CA GLN A 499 -0.94 -42.78 -36.33
C GLN A 499 0.06 -41.62 -36.23
N THR A 500 1.36 -41.91 -36.34
CA THR A 500 2.39 -40.89 -36.34
C THR A 500 2.30 -40.04 -37.61
N CYS A 501 2.67 -38.77 -37.50
CA CYS A 501 2.63 -37.83 -38.62
C CYS A 501 3.73 -38.14 -39.66
N ARG A 502 3.42 -39.01 -40.63
CA ARG A 502 4.41 -39.46 -41.65
C ARG A 502 4.91 -38.36 -42.59
N GLU A 503 4.07 -37.38 -42.93
CA GLU A 503 4.45 -36.29 -43.84
C GLU A 503 5.39 -35.27 -43.21
N CYS A 504 5.54 -35.31 -41.88
CA CYS A 504 6.45 -34.43 -41.13
C CYS A 504 7.51 -35.23 -40.37
N ASP A 505 7.58 -36.55 -40.59
CA ASP A 505 8.60 -37.41 -40.00
C ASP A 505 9.88 -37.28 -40.82
N ALA A 506 10.86 -36.57 -40.25
CA ALA A 506 12.12 -36.28 -40.93
C ALA A 506 13.01 -37.52 -41.12
N THR A 507 12.72 -38.64 -40.45
CA THR A 507 13.62 -39.82 -40.47
C THR A 507 13.36 -40.75 -41.64
N GLY A 508 12.19 -40.66 -42.29
CA GLY A 508 11.84 -41.49 -43.45
C GLY A 508 11.78 -43.00 -43.18
N ARG A 509 11.81 -43.43 -41.90
CA ARG A 509 11.82 -44.85 -41.53
C ARG A 509 10.43 -45.46 -41.69
N GLN A 510 10.32 -46.47 -42.56
CA GLN A 510 9.09 -47.25 -42.70
C GLN A 510 8.91 -48.18 -41.50
N HIS A 511 8.20 -47.73 -40.46
CA HIS A 511 7.76 -48.64 -39.39
C HIS A 511 6.59 -49.50 -39.88
N SER A 512 6.78 -50.82 -39.91
CA SER A 512 5.68 -51.79 -40.06
C SER A 512 4.85 -51.82 -38.77
N LEU A 513 4.04 -50.78 -38.55
CA LEU A 513 3.09 -50.78 -37.46
C LEU A 513 2.00 -51.80 -37.77
N HIS A 514 1.96 -52.90 -37.01
CA HIS A 514 0.83 -53.81 -37.04
C HIS A 514 -0.40 -53.10 -36.44
N ILE A 515 -1.25 -52.56 -37.31
CA ILE A 515 -2.53 -51.97 -36.95
C ILE A 515 -3.49 -53.10 -36.51
N LYS A 516 -3.51 -53.41 -35.21
CA LYS A 516 -4.65 -54.14 -34.63
C LYS A 516 -5.75 -53.13 -34.33
N ASN A 517 -6.67 -53.00 -35.29
CA ASN A 517 -7.87 -52.19 -35.20
C ASN A 517 -8.72 -52.67 -34.00
N ARG A 518 -8.63 -51.99 -32.85
CA ARG A 518 -9.50 -52.26 -31.71
C ARG A 518 -10.84 -51.59 -31.99
N ASN A 519 -11.76 -52.39 -32.51
CA ASN A 519 -13.16 -52.05 -32.78
C ASN A 519 -13.75 -51.16 -31.68
N ARG A 520 -14.20 -49.96 -32.07
CA ARG A 520 -15.17 -49.15 -31.31
C ARG A 520 -16.45 -49.97 -31.15
N LYS A 521 -16.59 -50.72 -30.05
CA LYS A 521 -17.91 -51.13 -29.58
C LYS A 521 -18.58 -49.90 -28.97
N SER A 522 -19.46 -49.31 -29.78
CA SER A 522 -20.51 -48.38 -29.38
C SER A 522 -21.13 -48.82 -28.04
N ILE A 523 -20.93 -48.03 -26.99
CA ILE A 523 -21.78 -48.06 -25.80
C ILE A 523 -23.11 -47.42 -26.21
N ARG A 524 -24.05 -48.28 -26.63
CA ARG A 524 -25.48 -48.00 -26.52
C ARG A 524 -25.96 -48.75 -25.28
N LYS A 525 -26.24 -48.02 -24.20
CA LYS A 525 -27.35 -48.35 -23.31
C LYS A 525 -27.81 -47.12 -22.53
N SER A 526 -29.02 -46.73 -22.89
CA SER A 526 -30.02 -45.94 -22.19
C SER A 526 -30.32 -46.46 -20.78
N SER A 527 -30.41 -45.53 -19.82
CA SER A 527 -31.54 -45.39 -18.89
C SER A 527 -31.35 -44.07 -18.12
N GLU A 528 -32.14 -43.05 -18.41
CA GLU A 528 -33.41 -42.78 -17.70
C GLU A 528 -33.24 -42.76 -16.17
N LYS A 529 -32.99 -41.57 -15.60
CA LYS A 529 -33.38 -41.27 -14.24
C LYS A 529 -33.96 -39.87 -14.16
N ALA A 530 -35.20 -39.85 -13.68
CA ALA A 530 -36.12 -38.75 -13.64
C ALA A 530 -35.59 -37.54 -12.84
N ARG A 531 -35.87 -36.34 -13.35
CA ARG A 531 -35.93 -35.11 -12.57
C ARG A 531 -37.19 -35.15 -11.70
N SER A 532 -37.01 -35.03 -10.39
CA SER A 532 -38.06 -34.58 -9.47
C SER A 532 -37.92 -33.07 -9.22
N PRO A 533 -39.03 -32.36 -8.94
CA PRO A 533 -39.12 -30.93 -9.08
C PRO A 533 -38.70 -30.17 -7.82
N ALA A 534 -38.48 -28.87 -8.03
CA ALA A 534 -38.25 -27.85 -7.02
C ALA A 534 -39.37 -27.83 -5.96
N SER A 535 -38.96 -27.77 -4.69
CA SER A 535 -39.76 -27.20 -3.61
C SER A 535 -39.14 -25.86 -3.21
N LEU A 536 -39.83 -24.79 -3.60
CA LEU A 536 -39.94 -23.59 -2.78
C LEU A 536 -40.63 -23.99 -1.47
N GLU A 537 -40.11 -23.57 -0.32
CA GLU A 537 -40.89 -22.91 0.74
C GLU A 537 -39.99 -22.43 1.90
N TYR A 538 -40.23 -21.17 2.27
CA TYR A 538 -39.82 -20.36 3.44
C TYR A 538 -38.35 -20.00 3.68
#